data_AF-A0A2D9FZ15-F1
#
_entry.id   AF-A0A2D9FZ15-F1
#
_cell.length_a   1.000
_cell.length_b   1.000
_cell.length_c   1.000
_cell.angle_alpha   90.00
_cell.angle_beta   90.00
_cell.angle_gamma   90.00
#
_symmetry.space_group_name_H-M   'P 1'
#
loop_
_entity.id
_entity.type
_entity.pdbx_description
1 polymer ?
#
loop_
_entity_poly.entity_id
_entity_poly.type
_entity_poly.pdbx_seq_one_letter_code
_entity_poly.pdbx_strand_id
1 'polypeptide(L)'
;MNNPCRQFIYVLFLSLGVSLWHPATAQQQLPPPSLTEVQMAYTKGEIGVDEAVLKQFELLYEPADPKQIHKCATPAFMFYRQHEGELSPSTKEKVRALKGALAEARTGRQDEQSYTSPGGKFEIFYSTSGSDSVSVVDKNENGVPDYVEWLAEAADSSYRHEVLRIGFKDPIPEGAKYKFYIENTGGSYGYTETVSRSAGEPETVIYIENDFEGFPPNTHPEGDQKGALFATVAHEFKHAIQFSQNRWRSPSGAFNWSEMDATLMEEVVYDDVNDYYHYIKNGLDSPDPYFESIFYRPHRGTPGAYWHVSWMIFYSEYFGNKIWSDAWQMIEEQNSLSLDEALVELLPEYGDTFEESFIRNHLWHFASGSRAGDSNYGFEEKRDYPYANMEDEFSSVPLDTIAINDIEPLAARYFEITPSSFDEGSIDVAVDFDSSQVGIGLLFYLKDGGMEEVISTGKQKSQVYVPSSFYWEDVEKVGVVVGNFSNSVRSKELNMRVGKSGNSIPIRDPKFANLPEEIKVYQNYPNPFNPSTNIDFELPRTAQVKLEVYDVMGRRVKTLANGTFRLGTYSIPFDGAELSSGTYLYRLQIDGMSITKKMMLVK
;
A
#
# COMPACT_ATOMS: atom_id res chain seq x y z
N MET A 1 -43.83 52.44 10.60
CA MET A 1 -42.73 52.92 9.72
C MET A 1 -42.08 51.68 9.13
N ASN A 2 -42.70 51.03 8.14
CA ASN A 2 -42.56 51.23 6.67
C ASN A 2 -41.11 51.10 6.18
N ASN A 3 -40.73 50.37 5.12
CA ASN A 3 -41.27 49.30 4.27
C ASN A 3 -40.04 48.84 3.37
N PRO A 4 -40.13 47.97 2.34
CA PRO A 4 -39.19 46.85 2.13
C PRO A 4 -38.54 46.82 0.72
N CYS A 5 -37.91 45.67 0.39
CA CYS A 5 -37.83 45.00 -0.92
C CYS A 5 -38.24 45.75 -2.21
N ARG A 6 -37.35 45.70 -3.22
CA ARG A 6 -37.55 45.22 -4.62
C ARG A 6 -36.76 46.07 -5.62
N GLN A 7 -36.06 45.40 -6.55
CA GLN A 7 -36.07 45.66 -8.00
C GLN A 7 -35.30 44.51 -8.68
N PHE A 8 -35.99 43.50 -9.23
CA PHE A 8 -36.48 43.39 -10.62
C PHE A 8 -35.40 43.55 -11.70
N ILE A 9 -35.00 42.39 -12.22
CA ILE A 9 -34.35 42.15 -13.52
C ILE A 9 -35.43 42.12 -14.62
N TYR A 10 -35.01 42.46 -15.84
CA TYR A 10 -35.64 42.36 -17.17
C TYR A 10 -36.11 43.68 -17.80
N VAL A 11 -35.29 44.19 -18.74
CA VAL A 11 -35.76 44.65 -20.05
C VAL A 11 -34.79 44.17 -21.13
N LEU A 12 -35.35 43.48 -22.13
CA LEU A 12 -34.73 42.97 -23.36
C LEU A 12 -34.38 44.10 -24.35
N PHE A 13 -33.28 43.86 -25.07
CA PHE A 13 -32.96 44.17 -26.47
C PHE A 13 -33.26 45.55 -27.06
N LEU A 14 -32.19 46.20 -27.55
CA LEU A 14 -32.16 46.69 -28.93
C LEU A 14 -30.74 46.65 -29.51
N SER A 15 -30.70 46.01 -30.67
CA SER A 15 -29.59 45.69 -31.56
C SER A 15 -28.81 46.90 -32.07
N LEU A 16 -27.50 46.76 -32.19
CA LEU A 16 -26.71 47.34 -33.28
C LEU A 16 -25.50 46.45 -33.55
N GLY A 17 -25.52 45.80 -34.71
CA GLY A 17 -24.47 44.91 -35.16
C GLY A 17 -23.21 45.68 -35.54
N VAL A 18 -22.08 45.21 -35.02
CA VAL A 18 -20.76 45.44 -35.60
C VAL A 18 -20.12 44.07 -35.72
N SER A 19 -19.92 43.65 -36.96
CA SER A 19 -19.20 42.45 -37.35
C SER A 19 -17.76 42.53 -36.85
N LEU A 20 -17.45 41.74 -35.82
CA LEU A 20 -16.08 41.46 -35.38
C LEU A 20 -15.73 40.03 -35.77
N TRP A 21 -14.69 39.94 -36.60
CA TRP A 21 -13.93 38.71 -36.84
C TRP A 21 -13.65 37.98 -35.53
N HIS A 22 -14.11 36.74 -35.42
CA HIS A 22 -13.65 35.81 -34.38
C HIS A 22 -12.48 35.02 -34.95
N PRO A 23 -11.27 35.05 -34.36
CA PRO A 23 -10.32 33.98 -34.58
C PRO A 23 -10.95 32.71 -33.99
N ALA A 24 -10.95 31.62 -34.77
CA ALA A 24 -11.35 30.32 -34.27
C ALA A 24 -10.48 29.98 -33.04
N THR A 25 -11.08 29.99 -31.87
CA THR A 25 -10.47 29.41 -30.67
C THR A 25 -10.25 27.94 -30.96
N ALA A 26 -8.97 27.54 -31.03
CA ALA A 26 -8.60 26.15 -30.92
C ALA A 26 -9.18 25.64 -29.59
N GLN A 27 -10.19 24.77 -29.66
CA GLN A 27 -10.53 23.92 -28.52
C GLN A 27 -9.25 23.17 -28.18
N GLN A 28 -8.69 23.39 -27.00
CA GLN A 28 -7.72 22.45 -26.44
C GLN A 28 -8.43 21.09 -26.40
N GLN A 29 -8.06 20.21 -27.32
CA GLN A 29 -8.47 18.82 -27.28
C GLN A 29 -7.96 18.27 -25.95
N LEU A 30 -8.87 17.72 -25.14
CA LEU A 30 -8.48 16.98 -23.95
C LEU A 30 -7.53 15.85 -24.39
N PRO A 31 -6.51 15.51 -23.58
CA PRO A 31 -5.66 14.37 -23.90
C PRO A 31 -6.52 13.10 -24.08
N PRO A 32 -6.09 12.16 -24.94
CA PRO A 32 -6.77 10.88 -25.07
C PRO A 32 -6.80 10.16 -23.71
N PRO A 33 -7.88 9.41 -23.40
CA PRO A 33 -7.95 8.65 -22.15
C PRO A 33 -6.92 7.51 -22.14
N SER A 34 -6.43 7.14 -20.97
CA SER A 34 -5.64 5.93 -20.72
C SER A 34 -6.50 4.66 -20.75
N LEU A 35 -5.88 3.48 -20.87
CA LEU A 35 -6.57 2.19 -20.75
C LEU A 35 -7.37 2.09 -19.44
N THR A 36 -6.78 2.55 -18.35
CA THR A 36 -7.43 2.59 -17.03
C THR A 36 -8.67 3.48 -17.02
N GLU A 37 -8.61 4.67 -17.62
CA GLU A 37 -9.77 5.57 -17.70
C GLU A 37 -10.92 4.97 -18.51
N VAL A 38 -10.62 4.25 -19.60
CA VAL A 38 -11.62 3.51 -20.37
C VAL A 38 -12.25 2.41 -19.52
N GLN A 39 -11.44 1.64 -18.79
CA GLN A 39 -11.93 0.57 -17.90
C GLN A 39 -12.81 1.12 -16.76
N MET A 40 -12.42 2.26 -16.17
CA MET A 40 -13.20 2.94 -15.14
C MET A 40 -14.52 3.47 -15.68
N ALA A 41 -14.53 4.06 -16.88
CA ALA A 41 -15.76 4.53 -17.53
C ALA A 41 -16.73 3.36 -17.79
N TYR A 42 -16.21 2.21 -18.23
CA TYR A 42 -17.01 0.99 -18.39
C TYR A 42 -17.57 0.51 -17.05
N THR A 43 -16.74 0.44 -15.99
CA THR A 43 -17.16 -0.02 -14.66
C THR A 43 -18.22 0.89 -14.04
N LYS A 44 -18.18 2.19 -14.32
CA LYS A 44 -19.21 3.17 -13.91
C LYS A 44 -20.48 3.11 -14.77
N GLY A 45 -20.50 2.34 -15.85
CA GLY A 45 -21.61 2.27 -16.80
C GLY A 45 -21.73 3.50 -17.71
N GLU A 46 -20.68 4.29 -17.84
CA GLU A 46 -20.64 5.48 -18.69
C GLU A 46 -20.53 5.12 -20.18
N ILE A 47 -19.90 3.98 -20.50
CA ILE A 47 -19.76 3.42 -21.84
C ILE A 47 -20.14 1.94 -21.87
N GLY A 48 -20.58 1.44 -23.03
CA GLY A 48 -20.88 0.03 -23.24
C GLY A 48 -19.64 -0.82 -23.53
N VAL A 49 -19.79 -2.15 -23.44
CA VAL A 49 -18.68 -3.11 -23.62
C VAL A 49 -18.02 -3.03 -25.01
N ASP A 50 -18.83 -2.87 -26.07
CA ASP A 50 -18.33 -2.70 -27.44
C ASP A 50 -17.47 -1.43 -27.58
N GLU A 51 -17.94 -0.32 -27.00
CA GLU A 51 -17.22 0.96 -27.03
C GLU A 51 -15.93 0.90 -26.20
N ALA A 52 -15.97 0.27 -25.03
CA ALA A 52 -14.82 0.09 -24.16
C ALA A 52 -13.72 -0.74 -24.84
N VAL A 53 -14.08 -1.87 -25.45
CA VAL A 53 -13.12 -2.69 -26.21
C VAL A 53 -12.51 -1.92 -27.38
N LEU A 54 -13.33 -1.25 -28.19
CA LEU A 54 -12.81 -0.52 -29.35
C LEU A 54 -11.86 0.59 -28.92
N LYS A 55 -12.23 1.40 -27.92
CA LYS A 55 -11.36 2.47 -27.41
C LYS A 55 -10.03 1.92 -26.90
N GLN A 56 -10.02 0.80 -26.18
CA GLN A 56 -8.75 0.22 -25.70
C GLN A 56 -7.84 -0.20 -26.86
N PHE A 57 -8.38 -0.86 -27.89
CA PHE A 57 -7.60 -1.24 -29.07
C PHE A 57 -7.20 -0.03 -29.93
N GLU A 58 -8.05 0.98 -30.06
CA GLU A 58 -7.72 2.24 -30.74
C GLU A 58 -6.58 2.97 -30.02
N LEU A 59 -6.56 2.99 -28.68
CA LEU A 59 -5.45 3.58 -27.92
C LEU A 59 -4.12 2.87 -28.16
N LEU A 60 -4.14 1.54 -28.29
CA LEU A 60 -2.93 0.75 -28.53
C LEU A 60 -2.43 0.84 -29.97
N TYR A 61 -3.33 0.86 -30.95
CA TYR A 61 -2.97 0.70 -32.36
C TYR A 61 -3.09 1.98 -33.19
N GLU A 62 -3.86 2.96 -32.71
CA GLU A 62 -4.03 4.28 -33.33
C GLU A 62 -3.86 5.40 -32.28
N PRO A 63 -2.70 5.44 -31.56
CA PRO A 63 -2.52 6.37 -30.46
C PRO A 63 -2.56 7.82 -30.96
N ALA A 64 -3.26 8.69 -30.21
CA ALA A 64 -3.35 10.10 -30.58
C ALA A 64 -2.00 10.82 -30.44
N ASP A 65 -1.12 10.33 -29.55
CA ASP A 65 0.29 10.71 -29.49
C ASP A 65 1.16 9.49 -29.84
N PRO A 66 1.86 9.49 -30.99
CA PRO A 66 2.77 8.41 -31.38
C PRO A 66 3.95 8.18 -30.41
N LYS A 67 4.18 9.09 -29.45
CA LYS A 67 5.17 8.94 -28.39
C LYS A 67 4.59 8.36 -27.10
N GLN A 68 3.30 8.06 -27.07
CA GLN A 68 2.66 7.48 -25.90
C GLN A 68 3.20 6.06 -25.70
N ILE A 69 3.83 5.85 -24.54
CA ILE A 69 4.38 4.55 -24.17
C ILE A 69 3.40 3.85 -23.24
N HIS A 70 3.10 2.59 -23.53
CA HIS A 70 2.28 1.72 -22.72
C HIS A 70 3.16 0.66 -22.06
N LYS A 71 3.11 0.55 -20.73
CA LYS A 71 3.87 -0.50 -20.04
C LYS A 71 3.43 -1.90 -20.47
N CYS A 72 2.14 -2.13 -20.57
CA CYS A 72 1.62 -3.44 -20.93
C CYS A 72 0.31 -3.28 -21.72
N ALA A 73 0.21 -3.97 -22.85
CA ALA A 73 -1.01 -3.99 -23.67
C ALA A 73 -1.95 -5.18 -23.32
N THR A 74 -1.49 -6.13 -22.51
CA THR A 74 -2.26 -7.30 -22.00
C THR A 74 -3.64 -6.93 -21.43
N PRO A 75 -3.82 -5.83 -20.67
CA PRO A 75 -5.13 -5.36 -20.20
C PRO A 75 -6.23 -5.35 -21.27
N ALA A 76 -5.92 -4.86 -22.47
CA ALA A 76 -6.90 -4.77 -23.55
C ALA A 76 -7.30 -6.16 -24.06
N PHE A 77 -6.33 -7.08 -24.14
CA PHE A 77 -6.56 -8.47 -24.53
C PHE A 77 -7.32 -9.24 -23.45
N MET A 78 -7.00 -9.02 -22.17
CA MET A 78 -7.73 -9.56 -21.03
C MET A 78 -9.19 -9.11 -21.07
N PHE A 79 -9.43 -7.81 -21.22
CA PHE A 79 -10.78 -7.24 -21.26
C PHE A 79 -11.57 -7.75 -22.47
N TYR A 80 -10.97 -7.79 -23.66
CA TYR A 80 -11.58 -8.41 -24.84
C TYR A 80 -11.98 -9.87 -24.56
N ARG A 81 -11.10 -10.65 -23.92
CA ARG A 81 -11.35 -12.07 -23.64
C ARG A 81 -12.46 -12.27 -22.61
N GLN A 82 -12.47 -11.48 -21.53
CA GLN A 82 -13.52 -11.52 -20.50
C GLN A 82 -14.90 -11.26 -21.08
N HIS A 83 -15.00 -10.39 -22.09
CA HIS A 83 -16.26 -9.97 -22.69
C HIS A 83 -16.52 -10.52 -24.08
N GLU A 84 -15.70 -11.45 -24.59
CA GLU A 84 -15.79 -11.93 -25.97
C GLU A 84 -17.20 -12.45 -26.32
N GLY A 85 -17.89 -13.07 -25.36
CA GLY A 85 -19.26 -13.56 -25.53
C GLY A 85 -20.32 -12.46 -25.70
N GLU A 86 -20.03 -11.24 -25.25
CA GLU A 86 -20.93 -10.08 -25.25
C GLU A 86 -20.73 -9.16 -26.46
N LEU A 87 -19.56 -9.23 -27.10
CA LEU A 87 -19.18 -8.32 -28.18
C LEU A 87 -19.97 -8.55 -29.48
N SER A 88 -20.34 -7.46 -30.13
CA SER A 88 -20.98 -7.50 -31.44
C SER A 88 -20.04 -8.09 -32.52
N PRO A 89 -20.57 -8.74 -33.57
CA PRO A 89 -19.75 -9.20 -34.69
C PRO A 89 -18.93 -8.09 -35.35
N SER A 90 -19.48 -6.87 -35.40
CA SER A 90 -18.79 -5.70 -35.97
C SER A 90 -17.60 -5.28 -35.11
N THR A 91 -17.74 -5.29 -33.79
CA THR A 91 -16.64 -5.01 -32.85
C THR A 91 -15.52 -6.03 -33.03
N LYS A 92 -15.85 -7.33 -33.08
CA LYS A 92 -14.86 -8.40 -33.30
C LYS A 92 -14.13 -8.25 -34.64
N GLU A 93 -14.84 -7.86 -35.69
CA GLU A 93 -14.25 -7.59 -37.01
C GLU A 93 -13.32 -6.38 -36.99
N LYS A 94 -13.71 -5.28 -36.33
CA LYS A 94 -12.86 -4.10 -36.15
C LYS A 94 -11.61 -4.39 -35.33
N VAL A 95 -11.72 -5.11 -34.22
CA VAL A 95 -10.57 -5.54 -33.42
C VAL A 95 -9.65 -6.41 -34.28
N ARG A 96 -10.20 -7.37 -35.04
CA ARG A 96 -9.41 -8.18 -35.98
C ARG A 96 -8.75 -7.31 -37.05
N ALA A 97 -9.43 -6.28 -37.54
CA ALA A 97 -8.89 -5.35 -38.52
C ALA A 97 -7.79 -4.45 -37.91
N LEU A 98 -7.91 -3.97 -36.67
CA LEU A 98 -6.84 -3.21 -36.01
C LEU A 98 -5.59 -4.08 -35.83
N LYS A 99 -5.77 -5.30 -35.31
CA LYS A 99 -4.70 -6.30 -35.18
C LYS A 99 -4.12 -6.71 -36.55
N GLY A 100 -4.98 -6.84 -37.56
CA GLY A 100 -4.67 -7.36 -38.89
C GLY A 100 -4.13 -6.33 -39.88
N ALA A 101 -4.57 -5.07 -39.81
CA ALA A 101 -4.10 -3.98 -40.68
C ALA A 101 -2.65 -3.63 -40.40
N LEU A 102 -2.18 -3.85 -39.15
CA LEU A 102 -0.76 -3.86 -38.84
C LEU A 102 -0.09 -5.12 -39.38
N ALA A 103 -0.61 -6.34 -39.13
CA ALA A 103 -0.03 -7.54 -39.74
C ALA A 103 0.07 -7.48 -41.29
N GLU A 104 -0.87 -6.81 -41.96
CA GLU A 104 -0.91 -6.61 -43.42
C GLU A 104 -0.10 -5.40 -43.90
N ALA A 105 -0.02 -4.28 -43.17
CA ALA A 105 0.98 -3.24 -43.42
C ALA A 105 2.43 -3.73 -43.15
N ARG A 106 2.56 -4.78 -42.32
CA ARG A 106 3.78 -5.53 -41.96
C ARG A 106 3.97 -6.81 -42.81
N THR A 107 3.29 -6.96 -43.97
CA THR A 107 3.40 -8.13 -44.89
C THR A 107 4.72 -8.22 -45.68
N GLY A 108 5.83 -8.10 -44.96
CA GLY A 108 7.15 -8.53 -45.40
C GLY A 108 7.63 -9.81 -44.70
N ARG A 109 6.76 -10.67 -44.15
CA ARG A 109 7.13 -11.93 -43.43
C ARG A 109 7.73 -13.01 -44.34
N GLN A 110 8.76 -12.68 -45.12
CA GLN A 110 9.55 -13.67 -45.88
C GLN A 110 10.77 -14.18 -45.10
N ASP A 111 11.18 -13.50 -44.02
CA ASP A 111 12.42 -13.77 -43.26
C ASP A 111 12.20 -14.10 -41.77
N GLU A 112 11.01 -14.58 -41.38
CA GLU A 112 10.73 -14.97 -39.97
C GLU A 112 11.59 -16.19 -39.58
N GLN A 113 12.40 -16.01 -38.54
CA GLN A 113 13.30 -17.01 -37.98
C GLN A 113 12.81 -17.44 -36.60
N SER A 114 13.24 -18.62 -36.13
CA SER A 114 13.01 -19.06 -34.76
C SER A 114 14.30 -19.46 -34.04
N TYR A 115 14.35 -19.18 -32.75
CA TYR A 115 15.41 -19.59 -31.84
C TYR A 115 14.81 -20.29 -30.64
N THR A 116 15.38 -21.44 -30.25
CA THR A 116 14.96 -22.14 -29.03
C THR A 116 15.87 -21.71 -27.89
N SER A 117 15.26 -21.26 -26.80
CA SER A 117 15.96 -20.94 -25.55
C SER A 117 16.91 -22.06 -25.09
N PRO A 118 18.04 -21.73 -24.44
CA PRO A 118 18.97 -22.72 -23.90
C PRO A 118 18.32 -23.77 -22.98
N GLY A 119 17.32 -23.37 -22.18
CA GLY A 119 16.53 -24.24 -21.32
C GLY A 119 15.54 -25.14 -22.07
N GLY A 120 15.32 -24.89 -23.37
CA GLY A 120 14.50 -25.71 -24.26
C GLY A 120 12.98 -25.53 -24.09
N LYS A 121 12.55 -24.64 -23.18
CA LYS A 121 11.13 -24.39 -22.85
C LYS A 121 10.47 -23.35 -23.73
N PHE A 122 11.25 -22.46 -24.33
CA PHE A 122 10.77 -21.33 -25.11
C PHE A 122 11.24 -21.36 -26.56
N GLU A 123 10.37 -20.93 -27.47
CA GLU A 123 10.67 -20.68 -28.86
C GLU A 123 10.36 -19.22 -29.21
N ILE A 124 11.38 -18.51 -29.66
CA ILE A 124 11.38 -17.08 -29.95
C ILE A 124 11.32 -16.89 -31.46
N PHE A 125 10.29 -16.22 -31.96
CA PHE A 125 10.12 -15.87 -33.36
C PHE A 125 10.52 -14.40 -33.58
N TYR A 126 11.33 -14.14 -34.60
CA TYR A 126 11.87 -12.80 -34.86
C TYR A 126 12.12 -12.57 -36.35
N SER A 127 12.25 -11.29 -36.72
CA SER A 127 12.69 -10.86 -38.06
C SER A 127 13.98 -10.05 -37.95
N THR A 128 14.80 -10.08 -39.00
CA THR A 128 15.99 -9.22 -39.16
C THR A 128 15.80 -8.18 -40.27
N SER A 129 14.59 -8.08 -40.83
CA SER A 129 14.22 -7.13 -41.88
C SER A 129 12.78 -6.63 -41.69
N GLY A 130 12.46 -5.46 -42.25
CA GLY A 130 11.14 -4.84 -42.11
C GLY A 130 10.96 -4.05 -40.82
N SER A 131 9.71 -3.64 -40.53
CA SER A 131 9.37 -2.84 -39.34
C SER A 131 9.58 -3.58 -38.03
N ASP A 132 9.47 -4.91 -38.05
CA ASP A 132 9.51 -5.78 -36.86
C ASP A 132 10.94 -6.31 -36.60
N SER A 133 11.94 -5.70 -37.25
CA SER A 133 13.30 -6.21 -37.21
C SER A 133 14.00 -5.93 -35.89
N VAL A 134 14.70 -6.93 -35.37
CA VAL A 134 15.68 -6.74 -34.31
C VAL A 134 17.00 -6.27 -34.88
N SER A 135 17.84 -5.66 -34.03
CA SER A 135 19.24 -5.40 -34.36
C SER A 135 19.93 -6.68 -34.82
N VAL A 136 20.64 -6.63 -35.95
CA VAL A 136 21.40 -7.78 -36.50
C VAL A 136 22.75 -7.99 -35.84
N VAL A 137 23.04 -7.28 -34.75
CA VAL A 137 24.29 -7.43 -34.01
C VAL A 137 24.34 -8.80 -33.37
N ASP A 138 25.39 -9.55 -33.73
CA ASP A 138 25.76 -10.85 -33.17
C ASP A 138 27.25 -10.74 -32.80
N LYS A 139 27.54 -10.46 -31.52
CA LYS A 139 28.92 -10.21 -31.07
C LYS A 139 29.72 -11.49 -30.90
N ASN A 140 29.05 -12.61 -30.67
CA ASN A 140 29.69 -13.90 -30.43
C ASN A 140 29.82 -14.75 -31.71
N GLU A 141 29.29 -14.25 -32.83
CA GLU A 141 29.30 -14.85 -34.17
C GLU A 141 28.65 -16.24 -34.20
N ASN A 142 27.63 -16.47 -33.36
CA ASN A 142 26.93 -17.76 -33.28
C ASN A 142 25.76 -17.90 -34.29
N GLY A 143 25.47 -16.84 -35.05
CA GLY A 143 24.42 -16.77 -36.05
C GLY A 143 23.05 -16.38 -35.51
N VAL A 144 22.95 -15.97 -34.24
CA VAL A 144 21.73 -15.49 -33.59
C VAL A 144 21.99 -14.06 -33.10
N PRO A 145 21.10 -13.09 -33.37
CA PRO A 145 21.30 -11.74 -32.84
C PRO A 145 21.31 -11.71 -31.30
N ASP A 146 22.20 -10.90 -30.72
CA ASP A 146 22.37 -10.77 -29.26
C ASP A 146 21.02 -10.48 -28.56
N TYR A 147 20.17 -9.66 -29.19
CA TYR A 147 18.83 -9.29 -28.67
C TYR A 147 17.89 -10.51 -28.51
N VAL A 148 17.96 -11.45 -29.45
CA VAL A 148 17.17 -12.69 -29.41
C VAL A 148 17.68 -13.61 -28.31
N GLU A 149 18.99 -13.65 -28.10
CA GLU A 149 19.61 -14.38 -27.00
C GLU A 149 19.24 -13.78 -25.63
N TRP A 150 19.19 -12.45 -25.52
CA TRP A 150 18.73 -11.75 -24.32
C TRP A 150 17.28 -12.11 -23.97
N LEU A 151 16.38 -12.16 -24.96
CA LEU A 151 15.00 -12.61 -24.73
C LEU A 151 14.95 -14.07 -24.26
N ALA A 152 15.72 -14.95 -24.90
CA ALA A 152 15.79 -16.35 -24.52
C ALA A 152 16.33 -16.53 -23.08
N GLU A 153 17.37 -15.80 -22.72
CA GLU A 153 17.93 -15.74 -21.37
C GLU A 153 16.88 -15.26 -20.36
N ALA A 154 16.19 -14.17 -20.69
CA ALA A 154 15.18 -13.61 -19.82
C ALA A 154 14.01 -14.59 -19.61
N ALA A 155 13.55 -15.26 -20.65
CA ALA A 155 12.45 -16.23 -20.56
C ALA A 155 12.82 -17.45 -19.70
N ASP A 156 14.03 -18.00 -19.88
CA ASP A 156 14.53 -19.09 -19.03
C ASP A 156 14.70 -18.62 -17.58
N SER A 157 15.13 -17.39 -17.34
CA SER A 157 15.24 -16.83 -16.00
C SER A 157 13.88 -16.65 -15.32
N SER A 158 12.89 -16.09 -16.02
CA SER A 158 11.52 -15.92 -15.53
C SER A 158 10.89 -17.28 -15.19
N TYR A 159 11.06 -18.30 -16.03
CA TYR A 159 10.60 -19.66 -15.72
C TYR A 159 11.24 -20.23 -14.45
N ARG A 160 12.56 -20.09 -14.30
CA ARG A 160 13.28 -20.56 -13.12
C ARG A 160 12.80 -19.86 -11.84
N HIS A 161 12.55 -18.56 -11.90
CA HIS A 161 12.11 -17.81 -10.73
C HIS A 161 10.64 -18.05 -10.42
N GLU A 162 9.74 -17.80 -11.36
CA GLU A 162 8.31 -17.82 -11.13
C GLU A 162 7.76 -19.24 -10.94
N VAL A 163 8.13 -20.18 -11.82
CA VAL A 163 7.59 -21.54 -11.79
C VAL A 163 8.40 -22.44 -10.86
N LEU A 164 9.73 -22.48 -11.01
CA LEU A 164 10.55 -23.46 -10.28
C LEU A 164 10.89 -23.04 -8.84
N ARG A 165 11.14 -21.75 -8.60
CA ARG A 165 11.57 -21.24 -7.28
C ARG A 165 10.39 -20.78 -6.42
N ILE A 166 9.52 -19.93 -6.97
CA ILE A 166 8.35 -19.42 -6.23
C ILE A 166 7.27 -20.50 -6.15
N GLY A 167 7.02 -21.21 -7.26
CA GLY A 167 6.09 -22.34 -7.29
C GLY A 167 4.75 -22.02 -7.94
N PHE A 168 4.69 -21.01 -8.82
CA PHE A 168 3.49 -20.77 -9.63
C PHE A 168 3.22 -21.93 -10.60
N LYS A 169 1.96 -22.03 -11.04
CA LYS A 169 1.54 -23.03 -12.03
C LYS A 169 2.31 -22.86 -13.33
N ASP A 170 2.85 -23.97 -13.85
CA ASP A 170 3.52 -23.99 -15.16
C ASP A 170 2.47 -23.71 -16.27
N PRO A 171 2.58 -22.58 -17.01
CA PRO A 171 1.64 -22.27 -18.08
C PRO A 171 1.96 -23.05 -19.36
N ILE A 172 3.08 -23.79 -19.41
CA ILE A 172 3.58 -24.50 -20.57
C ILE A 172 3.11 -25.97 -20.51
N PRO A 173 2.27 -26.43 -21.46
CA PRO A 173 1.87 -27.83 -21.50
C PRO A 173 3.04 -28.79 -21.61
N GLU A 174 2.91 -29.99 -21.04
CA GLU A 174 3.96 -31.01 -21.10
C GLU A 174 4.35 -31.33 -22.55
N GLY A 175 5.65 -31.27 -22.83
CA GLY A 175 6.20 -31.51 -24.17
C GLY A 175 6.02 -30.36 -25.17
N ALA A 176 5.41 -29.24 -24.78
CA ALA A 176 5.31 -28.04 -25.61
C ALA A 176 6.45 -27.05 -25.33
N LYS A 177 6.66 -26.12 -26.27
CA LYS A 177 7.44 -24.90 -26.06
C LYS A 177 6.49 -23.71 -26.04
N TYR A 178 6.71 -22.80 -25.09
CA TYR A 178 5.97 -21.55 -25.02
C TYR A 178 6.55 -20.56 -26.04
N LYS A 179 5.68 -19.78 -26.68
CA LYS A 179 6.07 -18.95 -27.83
C LYS A 179 6.17 -17.48 -27.46
N PHE A 180 7.30 -16.90 -27.85
CA PHE A 180 7.53 -15.47 -27.86
C PHE A 180 7.64 -14.98 -29.29
N TYR A 181 7.11 -13.79 -29.56
CA TYR A 181 7.23 -13.09 -30.83
C TYR A 181 7.88 -11.74 -30.57
N ILE A 182 8.87 -11.38 -31.38
CA ILE A 182 9.46 -10.05 -31.35
C ILE A 182 8.85 -9.25 -32.50
N GLU A 183 8.27 -8.10 -32.18
CA GLU A 183 7.70 -7.19 -33.18
C GLU A 183 7.77 -5.73 -32.73
N ASN A 184 7.55 -4.81 -33.67
CA ASN A 184 7.30 -3.42 -33.31
C ASN A 184 5.87 -3.30 -32.79
N THR A 185 5.70 -3.08 -31.50
CA THR A 185 4.39 -3.03 -30.84
C THR A 185 3.70 -1.68 -30.96
N GLY A 186 4.37 -0.68 -31.54
CA GLY A 186 3.81 0.67 -31.71
C GLY A 186 3.81 1.49 -30.42
N GLY A 187 4.72 1.23 -29.49
CA GLY A 187 4.89 1.98 -28.25
C GLY A 187 4.50 1.23 -26.97
N SER A 188 4.21 -0.07 -27.04
CA SER A 188 4.06 -0.91 -25.84
C SER A 188 5.40 -1.58 -25.47
N TYR A 189 5.64 -1.94 -24.22
CA TYR A 189 6.81 -2.78 -23.92
C TYR A 189 6.58 -4.21 -24.44
N GLY A 190 5.38 -4.73 -24.21
CA GLY A 190 4.96 -6.06 -24.61
C GLY A 190 3.48 -6.32 -24.33
N TYR A 191 3.04 -7.52 -24.68
CA TYR A 191 1.73 -8.04 -24.29
C TYR A 191 1.62 -9.56 -24.42
N THR A 192 0.74 -10.11 -23.60
CA THR A 192 0.27 -11.48 -23.63
C THR A 192 -1.13 -11.52 -24.21
N GLU A 193 -1.36 -12.37 -25.22
CA GLU A 193 -2.70 -12.56 -25.77
C GLU A 193 -3.09 -14.03 -25.86
N THR A 194 -4.40 -14.29 -25.93
CA THR A 194 -4.91 -15.64 -26.18
C THR A 194 -4.97 -15.93 -27.67
N VAL A 195 -4.46 -17.09 -28.07
CA VAL A 195 -4.60 -17.64 -29.43
C VAL A 195 -5.56 -18.82 -29.43
N SER A 196 -6.56 -18.75 -30.31
CA SER A 196 -7.56 -19.80 -30.49
C SER A 196 -6.96 -20.99 -31.23
N ARG A 197 -7.20 -22.20 -30.70
CA ARG A 197 -6.87 -23.45 -31.41
C ARG A 197 -8.05 -23.94 -32.23
N SER A 198 -7.76 -24.61 -33.36
CA SER A 198 -8.77 -25.28 -34.18
C SER A 198 -9.54 -26.37 -33.41
N ALA A 199 -8.93 -26.92 -32.35
CA ALA A 199 -9.55 -27.75 -31.33
C ALA A 199 -8.77 -27.62 -30.01
N GLY A 200 -9.46 -27.34 -28.90
CA GLY A 200 -8.88 -27.24 -27.55
C GLY A 200 -9.16 -25.92 -26.85
N GLU A 201 -8.73 -25.82 -25.59
CA GLU A 201 -8.72 -24.56 -24.84
C GLU A 201 -7.73 -23.57 -25.46
N PRO A 202 -8.01 -22.25 -25.40
CA PRO A 202 -7.05 -21.25 -25.86
C PRO A 202 -5.73 -21.35 -25.09
N GLU A 203 -4.65 -21.04 -25.79
CA GLU A 203 -3.32 -20.87 -25.19
C GLU A 203 -2.95 -19.39 -25.21
N THR A 204 -1.90 -19.02 -24.49
CA THR A 204 -1.33 -17.68 -24.57
C THR A 204 -0.03 -17.69 -25.35
N VAL A 205 0.30 -16.55 -25.95
CA VAL A 205 1.61 -16.22 -26.53
C VAL A 205 2.00 -14.82 -26.10
N ILE A 206 3.29 -14.53 -26.09
CA ILE A 206 3.83 -13.24 -25.66
C ILE A 206 4.48 -12.52 -26.84
N TYR A 207 4.25 -11.22 -26.93
CA TYR A 207 4.89 -10.31 -27.88
C TYR A 207 5.74 -9.30 -27.10
N ILE A 208 6.96 -9.05 -27.58
CA ILE A 208 7.94 -8.13 -26.98
C ILE A 208 8.36 -7.12 -28.05
N GLU A 209 8.53 -5.86 -27.63
CA GLU A 209 9.08 -4.80 -28.48
C GLU A 209 10.42 -5.19 -29.12
N ASN A 210 10.66 -4.75 -30.35
CA ASN A 210 11.82 -5.18 -31.15
C ASN A 210 13.12 -4.43 -30.82
N ASP A 211 13.05 -3.25 -30.19
CA ASP A 211 14.24 -2.45 -29.92
C ASP A 211 14.21 -1.60 -28.63
N PHE A 212 13.05 -1.34 -28.02
CA PHE A 212 12.92 -0.43 -26.87
C PHE A 212 13.54 0.97 -27.09
N GLU A 213 13.68 1.43 -28.33
CA GLU A 213 14.22 2.76 -28.60
C GLU A 213 13.22 3.85 -28.16
N GLY A 214 13.69 4.79 -27.32
CA GLY A 214 12.87 5.88 -26.80
C GLY A 214 12.05 5.53 -25.55
N PHE A 215 12.23 4.32 -25.00
CA PHE A 215 11.61 3.90 -23.76
C PHE A 215 12.28 4.52 -22.53
N PRO A 216 11.56 4.64 -21.39
CA PRO A 216 12.12 5.14 -20.14
C PRO A 216 13.41 4.43 -19.72
N PRO A 217 14.37 5.15 -19.09
CA PRO A 217 15.61 4.55 -18.59
C PRO A 217 15.35 3.66 -17.38
N ASN A 218 16.26 2.74 -17.09
CA ASN A 218 16.23 1.89 -15.90
C ASN A 218 17.65 1.73 -15.31
N THR A 219 17.82 0.87 -14.32
CA THR A 219 19.10 0.74 -13.59
C THR A 219 19.93 -0.49 -14.00
N HIS A 220 19.49 -1.24 -15.01
CA HIS A 220 20.17 -2.47 -15.41
C HIS A 220 21.63 -2.19 -15.81
N PRO A 221 22.62 -2.94 -15.27
CA PRO A 221 24.04 -2.62 -15.42
C PRO A 221 24.57 -2.71 -16.86
N GLU A 222 23.90 -3.47 -17.73
CA GLU A 222 24.23 -3.59 -19.15
C GLU A 222 23.46 -2.62 -20.07
N GLY A 223 22.66 -1.72 -19.49
CA GLY A 223 21.96 -0.64 -20.19
C GLY A 223 20.45 -0.82 -20.32
N ASP A 224 19.78 0.31 -20.58
CA ASP A 224 18.33 0.47 -20.52
C ASP A 224 17.56 -0.53 -21.40
N GLN A 225 18.03 -0.75 -22.64
CA GLN A 225 17.39 -1.67 -23.59
C GLN A 225 17.30 -3.10 -23.04
N LYS A 226 18.39 -3.59 -22.43
CA LYS A 226 18.42 -4.94 -21.87
C LYS A 226 17.55 -5.03 -20.61
N GLY A 227 17.60 -4.03 -19.75
CA GLY A 227 16.75 -3.96 -18.56
C GLY A 227 15.25 -3.92 -18.89
N ALA A 228 14.85 -3.11 -19.85
CA ALA A 228 13.46 -3.01 -20.29
C ALA A 228 12.96 -4.36 -20.84
N LEU A 229 13.76 -5.02 -21.68
CA LEU A 229 13.45 -6.36 -22.19
C LEU A 229 13.31 -7.39 -21.06
N PHE A 230 14.23 -7.39 -20.09
CA PHE A 230 14.24 -8.36 -18.99
C PHE A 230 12.99 -8.19 -18.12
N ALA A 231 12.71 -6.97 -17.65
CA ALA A 231 11.51 -6.67 -16.87
C ALA A 231 10.23 -7.05 -17.63
N THR A 232 10.13 -6.70 -18.92
CA THR A 232 8.95 -7.03 -19.75
C THR A 232 8.73 -8.53 -19.86
N VAL A 233 9.80 -9.33 -20.04
CA VAL A 233 9.66 -10.78 -20.16
C VAL A 233 9.16 -11.41 -18.86
N ALA A 234 9.63 -10.97 -17.69
CA ALA A 234 9.06 -11.39 -16.40
C ALA A 234 7.59 -10.98 -16.25
N HIS A 235 7.27 -9.72 -16.57
CA HIS A 235 5.91 -9.18 -16.49
C HIS A 235 4.93 -9.99 -17.35
N GLU A 236 5.25 -10.21 -18.62
CA GLU A 236 4.35 -10.89 -19.55
C GLU A 236 4.27 -12.39 -19.29
N PHE A 237 5.37 -13.01 -18.86
CA PHE A 237 5.33 -14.42 -18.47
C PHE A 237 4.41 -14.64 -17.27
N LYS A 238 4.36 -13.67 -16.35
CA LYS A 238 3.41 -13.69 -15.24
C LYS A 238 1.96 -13.65 -15.70
N HIS A 239 1.61 -12.86 -16.72
CA HIS A 239 0.26 -12.89 -17.30
C HIS A 239 -0.11 -14.25 -17.91
N ALA A 240 0.84 -14.95 -18.52
CA ALA A 240 0.63 -16.31 -19.02
C ALA A 240 0.31 -17.29 -17.87
N ILE A 241 1.01 -17.18 -16.74
CA ILE A 241 0.74 -17.93 -15.51
C ILE A 241 -0.67 -17.62 -14.99
N GLN A 242 -1.02 -16.34 -14.84
CA GLN A 242 -2.35 -15.91 -14.38
C GLN A 242 -3.46 -16.52 -15.26
N PHE A 243 -3.30 -16.49 -16.58
CA PHE A 243 -4.25 -17.11 -17.51
C PHE A 243 -4.39 -18.62 -17.28
N SER A 244 -3.29 -19.32 -17.00
CA SER A 244 -3.30 -20.77 -16.75
C SER A 244 -4.04 -21.15 -15.47
N GLN A 245 -4.09 -20.25 -14.48
CA GLN A 245 -4.70 -20.47 -13.16
C GLN A 245 -6.18 -20.07 -13.14
N ASN A 246 -6.51 -18.85 -13.55
CA ASN A 246 -7.87 -18.32 -13.42
C ASN A 246 -8.52 -17.87 -14.73
N ARG A 247 -7.86 -18.06 -15.88
CA ARG A 247 -8.33 -17.61 -17.20
C ARG A 247 -8.61 -16.10 -17.26
N TRP A 248 -7.86 -15.32 -16.48
CA TRP A 248 -8.06 -13.89 -16.26
C TRP A 248 -9.48 -13.55 -15.79
N ARG A 249 -10.11 -14.39 -14.98
CA ARG A 249 -11.44 -14.07 -14.43
C ARG A 249 -11.33 -13.06 -13.28
N SER A 250 -12.20 -12.06 -13.30
CA SER A 250 -12.40 -11.14 -12.18
C SER A 250 -12.91 -11.89 -10.94
N PRO A 251 -12.58 -11.43 -9.72
CA PRO A 251 -11.94 -10.14 -9.43
C PRO A 251 -10.40 -10.15 -9.51
N SER A 252 -9.72 -11.29 -9.31
CA SER A 252 -8.24 -11.34 -9.33
C SER A 252 -7.63 -11.12 -10.72
N GLY A 253 -8.34 -11.49 -11.79
CA GLY A 253 -7.97 -11.17 -13.18
C GLY A 253 -8.43 -9.79 -13.65
N ALA A 254 -8.86 -8.90 -12.76
CA ALA A 254 -9.15 -7.51 -13.13
C ALA A 254 -7.85 -6.70 -13.24
N PHE A 255 -7.85 -5.71 -14.13
CA PHE A 255 -6.71 -4.83 -14.46
C PHE A 255 -5.81 -4.48 -13.27
N ASN A 256 -6.36 -3.92 -12.18
CA ASN A 256 -5.53 -3.45 -11.07
C ASN A 256 -4.80 -4.58 -10.33
N TRP A 257 -5.40 -5.76 -10.17
CA TRP A 257 -4.75 -6.88 -9.50
C TRP A 257 -3.75 -7.59 -10.41
N SER A 258 -4.15 -7.86 -11.66
CA SER A 258 -3.29 -8.56 -12.62
C SER A 258 -2.02 -7.78 -12.94
N GLU A 259 -2.12 -6.48 -13.19
CA GLU A 259 -0.96 -5.64 -13.50
C GLU A 259 -0.05 -5.45 -12.28
N MET A 260 -0.60 -5.26 -11.08
CA MET A 260 0.22 -5.11 -9.87
C MET A 260 1.02 -6.39 -9.59
N ASP A 261 0.39 -7.56 -9.76
CA ASP A 261 1.01 -8.88 -9.58
C ASP A 261 2.04 -9.21 -10.69
N ALA A 262 1.81 -8.75 -11.93
CA ALA A 262 2.80 -8.84 -13.01
C ALA A 262 3.99 -7.90 -12.79
N THR A 263 3.74 -6.67 -12.33
CA THR A 263 4.78 -5.68 -12.00
C THR A 263 5.68 -6.18 -10.88
N LEU A 264 5.13 -6.89 -9.88
CA LEU A 264 5.93 -7.51 -8.82
C LEU A 264 7.00 -8.45 -9.39
N MET A 265 6.72 -9.18 -10.47
CA MET A 265 7.69 -10.12 -11.04
C MET A 265 8.85 -9.40 -11.73
N GLU A 266 8.69 -8.14 -12.16
CA GLU A 266 9.81 -7.33 -12.65
C GLU A 266 10.89 -7.22 -11.58
N GLU A 267 10.48 -6.94 -10.34
CA GLU A 267 11.38 -6.82 -9.20
C GLU A 267 11.90 -8.17 -8.70
N VAL A 268 10.99 -9.14 -8.52
CA VAL A 268 11.35 -10.43 -7.93
C VAL A 268 12.30 -11.24 -8.83
N VAL A 269 12.20 -11.07 -10.15
CA VAL A 269 13.10 -11.73 -11.11
C VAL A 269 14.34 -10.88 -11.40
N TYR A 270 14.22 -9.54 -11.44
CA TYR A 270 15.30 -8.63 -11.84
C TYR A 270 15.39 -7.37 -10.94
N ASP A 271 15.81 -7.61 -9.70
CA ASP A 271 16.08 -6.62 -8.65
C ASP A 271 17.01 -5.45 -9.07
N ASP A 272 17.90 -5.68 -10.05
CA ASP A 272 18.83 -4.67 -10.54
C ASP A 272 18.29 -3.81 -11.71
N VAL A 273 17.03 -3.99 -12.10
CA VAL A 273 16.41 -3.20 -13.17
C VAL A 273 15.70 -1.97 -12.61
N ASN A 274 14.94 -2.10 -11.52
CA ASN A 274 14.17 -1.02 -10.91
C ASN A 274 13.25 -0.25 -11.89
N ASP A 275 12.71 -0.91 -12.93
CA ASP A 275 11.81 -0.24 -13.89
C ASP A 275 10.53 0.29 -13.19
N TYR A 276 10.09 -0.42 -12.14
CA TYR A 276 8.91 -0.07 -11.36
C TYR A 276 9.05 1.26 -10.60
N TYR A 277 10.26 1.81 -10.48
CA TYR A 277 10.48 3.12 -9.84
C TYR A 277 9.71 4.22 -10.55
N HIS A 278 9.46 4.11 -11.87
CA HIS A 278 8.64 5.07 -12.60
C HIS A 278 7.16 5.10 -12.14
N TYR A 279 6.71 4.08 -11.40
CA TYR A 279 5.34 4.01 -10.89
C TYR A 279 5.20 4.46 -9.45
N ILE A 280 6.31 4.53 -8.71
CA ILE A 280 6.31 5.02 -7.33
C ILE A 280 6.99 6.40 -7.20
N LYS A 281 7.90 6.77 -8.11
CA LYS A 281 8.66 8.04 -8.13
C LYS A 281 8.29 8.89 -9.33
N ASN A 282 8.39 10.21 -9.19
CA ASN A 282 8.28 11.15 -10.30
C ASN A 282 9.62 11.26 -11.05
N GLY A 283 10.06 10.14 -11.61
CA GLY A 283 11.37 9.96 -12.25
C GLY A 283 12.37 9.18 -11.38
N LEU A 284 13.28 8.46 -12.04
CA LEU A 284 14.15 7.45 -11.43
C LEU A 284 14.99 7.97 -10.23
N ASP A 285 15.56 9.17 -10.35
CA ASP A 285 16.40 9.79 -9.31
C ASP A 285 15.62 10.76 -8.38
N SER A 286 14.30 10.88 -8.57
CA SER A 286 13.49 11.86 -7.84
C SER A 286 13.09 11.36 -6.45
N PRO A 287 13.23 12.16 -5.39
CA PRO A 287 12.67 11.82 -4.08
C PRO A 287 11.14 12.00 -4.03
N ASP A 288 10.56 12.65 -5.04
CA ASP A 288 9.15 12.98 -5.08
C ASP A 288 8.32 11.77 -5.52
N PRO A 289 7.21 11.45 -4.83
CA PRO A 289 6.39 10.31 -5.18
C PRO A 289 5.56 10.55 -6.45
N TYR A 290 5.34 9.50 -7.25
CA TYR A 290 4.44 9.50 -8.39
C TYR A 290 3.00 9.74 -7.94
N PHE A 291 2.24 10.54 -8.68
CA PHE A 291 0.98 11.14 -8.20
C PHE A 291 -0.15 10.15 -7.91
N GLU A 292 -0.13 8.94 -8.50
CA GLU A 292 -1.09 7.88 -8.16
C GLU A 292 -0.54 6.87 -7.15
N SER A 293 0.76 6.89 -6.84
CA SER A 293 1.36 5.93 -5.92
C SER A 293 0.82 6.03 -4.49
N ILE A 294 0.99 4.96 -3.72
CA ILE A 294 0.65 4.91 -2.29
C ILE A 294 1.39 6.00 -1.51
N PHE A 295 2.61 6.34 -1.91
CA PHE A 295 3.39 7.40 -1.29
C PHE A 295 2.76 8.78 -1.50
N TYR A 296 2.19 9.06 -2.67
CA TYR A 296 1.55 10.36 -2.92
C TYR A 296 0.10 10.40 -2.39
N ARG A 297 -0.68 9.32 -2.55
CA ARG A 297 -2.08 9.24 -2.13
C ARG A 297 -2.36 8.02 -1.24
N PRO A 298 -1.83 7.96 -0.01
CA PRO A 298 -2.14 6.84 0.89
C PRO A 298 -3.65 6.72 1.19
N HIS A 299 -4.40 7.82 1.03
CA HIS A 299 -5.85 7.89 1.20
C HIS A 299 -6.66 7.29 0.03
N ARG A 300 -6.01 6.80 -1.03
CA ARG A 300 -6.64 6.07 -2.14
C ARG A 300 -6.48 4.57 -1.94
N GLY A 301 -7.57 3.85 -2.17
CA GLY A 301 -7.63 2.41 -1.96
C GLY A 301 -6.73 1.61 -2.90
N THR A 302 -6.02 0.62 -2.37
CA THR A 302 -5.35 -0.43 -3.15
C THR A 302 -6.36 -1.50 -3.59
N PRO A 303 -6.24 -2.10 -4.79
CA PRO A 303 -5.13 -2.05 -5.75
C PRO A 303 -5.21 -0.91 -6.78
N GLY A 304 -4.03 -0.48 -7.25
CA GLY A 304 -3.84 0.56 -8.26
C GLY A 304 -2.88 0.14 -9.37
N ALA A 305 -2.97 -1.10 -9.87
CA ALA A 305 -2.07 -1.60 -10.93
C ALA A 305 -0.59 -1.36 -10.58
N TYR A 306 0.21 -0.86 -11.54
CA TYR A 306 1.66 -0.65 -11.40
C TYR A 306 2.04 0.26 -10.22
N TRP A 307 1.32 1.36 -9.99
CA TRP A 307 1.71 2.39 -9.02
C TRP A 307 1.48 2.00 -7.56
N HIS A 308 0.82 0.86 -7.31
CA HIS A 308 0.69 0.28 -5.97
C HIS A 308 1.59 -0.95 -5.75
N VAL A 309 2.52 -1.26 -6.66
CA VAL A 309 3.36 -2.48 -6.55
C VAL A 309 4.13 -2.58 -5.24
N SER A 310 4.53 -1.46 -4.63
CA SER A 310 5.18 -1.44 -3.31
C SER A 310 4.33 -2.06 -2.20
N TRP A 311 3.01 -2.12 -2.37
CA TRP A 311 2.12 -2.87 -1.49
C TRP A 311 2.37 -4.38 -1.56
N MET A 312 2.60 -4.93 -2.76
CA MET A 312 2.93 -6.34 -2.93
C MET A 312 4.38 -6.62 -2.55
N ILE A 313 5.32 -5.71 -2.86
CA ILE A 313 6.72 -5.84 -2.45
C ILE A 313 6.83 -6.02 -0.93
N PHE A 314 6.04 -5.27 -0.14
CA PHE A 314 5.98 -5.47 1.31
C PHE A 314 5.70 -6.93 1.70
N TYR A 315 4.69 -7.57 1.11
CA TYR A 315 4.36 -8.96 1.46
C TYR A 315 5.45 -9.93 0.99
N SER A 316 6.09 -9.65 -0.15
CA SER A 316 7.24 -10.40 -0.65
C SER A 316 8.45 -10.32 0.29
N GLU A 317 8.82 -9.13 0.75
CA GLU A 317 9.96 -8.93 1.66
C GLU A 317 9.66 -9.46 3.07
N TYR A 318 8.44 -9.25 3.57
CA TYR A 318 8.09 -9.60 4.95
C TYR A 318 7.79 -11.10 5.13
N PHE A 319 7.09 -11.73 4.19
CA PHE A 319 6.68 -13.15 4.28
C PHE A 319 7.45 -14.09 3.34
N GLY A 320 8.16 -13.54 2.36
CA GLY A 320 8.77 -14.28 1.26
C GLY A 320 7.82 -14.51 0.09
N ASN A 321 8.38 -14.67 -1.11
CA ASN A 321 7.62 -14.74 -2.37
C ASN A 321 6.62 -15.91 -2.48
N LYS A 322 6.77 -16.96 -1.66
CA LYS A 322 5.86 -18.13 -1.66
C LYS A 322 4.41 -17.74 -1.32
N ILE A 323 4.22 -16.66 -0.56
CA ILE A 323 2.87 -16.16 -0.24
C ILE A 323 2.02 -15.94 -1.49
N TRP A 324 2.65 -15.52 -2.60
CA TRP A 324 1.94 -15.25 -3.84
C TRP A 324 1.57 -16.52 -4.60
N SER A 325 2.43 -17.54 -4.64
CA SER A 325 2.03 -18.83 -5.24
C SER A 325 0.89 -19.48 -4.47
N ASP A 326 0.89 -19.36 -3.14
CA ASP A 326 -0.17 -19.92 -2.29
C ASP A 326 -1.49 -19.16 -2.49
N ALA A 327 -1.45 -17.82 -2.53
CA ALA A 327 -2.62 -17.01 -2.82
C ALA A 327 -3.23 -17.33 -4.21
N TRP A 328 -2.37 -17.48 -5.23
CA TRP A 328 -2.82 -17.85 -6.57
C TRP A 328 -3.33 -19.28 -6.67
N GLN A 329 -2.81 -20.21 -5.86
CA GLN A 329 -3.39 -21.55 -5.73
C GLN A 329 -4.82 -21.49 -5.16
N MET A 330 -5.05 -20.69 -4.11
CA MET A 330 -6.40 -20.47 -3.56
C MET A 330 -7.34 -19.86 -4.60
N ILE A 331 -6.88 -18.87 -5.37
CA ILE A 331 -7.67 -18.24 -6.45
C ILE A 331 -8.01 -19.25 -7.56
N GLU A 332 -7.09 -20.14 -7.91
CA GLU A 332 -7.35 -21.20 -8.89
C GLU A 332 -8.48 -22.14 -8.41
N GLU A 333 -8.45 -22.51 -7.13
CA GLU A 333 -9.48 -23.35 -6.50
C GLU A 333 -10.81 -22.60 -6.35
N GLN A 334 -10.77 -21.29 -6.07
CA GLN A 334 -11.92 -20.42 -5.88
C GLN A 334 -11.79 -19.11 -6.66
N ASN A 335 -12.12 -19.17 -7.95
CA ASN A 335 -12.01 -18.05 -8.90
C ASN A 335 -12.84 -16.79 -8.56
N SER A 336 -13.68 -16.83 -7.52
CA SER A 336 -14.43 -15.67 -7.03
C SER A 336 -13.63 -14.78 -6.09
N LEU A 337 -12.52 -15.26 -5.53
CA LEU A 337 -11.70 -14.51 -4.59
C LEU A 337 -10.93 -13.40 -5.30
N SER A 338 -10.89 -12.23 -4.69
CA SER A 338 -9.86 -11.23 -4.97
C SER A 338 -8.56 -11.59 -4.26
N LEU A 339 -7.48 -10.92 -4.67
CA LEU A 339 -6.15 -11.23 -4.16
C LEU A 339 -6.00 -10.82 -2.68
N ASP A 340 -6.66 -9.73 -2.25
CA ASP A 340 -6.79 -9.36 -0.84
C ASP A 340 -7.63 -10.35 -0.03
N GLU A 341 -8.73 -10.88 -0.59
CA GLU A 341 -9.55 -11.91 0.07
C GLU A 341 -8.75 -13.21 0.26
N ALA A 342 -7.96 -13.61 -0.74
CA ALA A 342 -7.05 -14.75 -0.61
C ALA A 342 -6.01 -14.53 0.51
N LEU A 343 -5.45 -13.33 0.64
CA LEU A 343 -4.54 -13.00 1.74
C LEU A 343 -5.22 -13.02 3.12
N VAL A 344 -6.48 -12.60 3.22
CA VAL A 344 -7.27 -12.70 4.46
C VAL A 344 -7.37 -14.15 4.93
N GLU A 345 -7.54 -15.10 4.01
CA GLU A 345 -7.60 -16.52 4.32
C GLU A 345 -6.21 -17.12 4.60
N LEU A 346 -5.18 -16.68 3.88
CA LEU A 346 -3.83 -17.25 3.90
C LEU A 346 -2.96 -16.81 5.08
N LEU A 347 -3.01 -15.52 5.45
CA LEU A 347 -2.07 -14.93 6.41
C LEU A 347 -2.02 -15.59 7.80
N PRO A 348 -3.11 -16.16 8.35
CA PRO A 348 -3.03 -16.95 9.58
C PRO A 348 -2.03 -18.12 9.51
N GLU A 349 -1.80 -18.72 8.33
CA GLU A 349 -0.80 -19.78 8.14
C GLU A 349 0.65 -19.23 8.18
N TYR A 350 0.81 -17.95 7.87
CA TYR A 350 2.07 -17.21 7.94
C TYR A 350 2.29 -16.55 9.32
N GLY A 351 1.39 -16.80 10.28
CA GLY A 351 1.50 -16.29 11.66
C GLY A 351 1.11 -14.82 11.84
N ASP A 352 0.36 -14.26 10.89
CA ASP A 352 -0.10 -12.86 10.92
C ASP A 352 -1.60 -12.79 10.58
N THR A 353 -2.15 -11.59 10.54
CA THR A 353 -3.50 -11.30 10.05
C THR A 353 -3.43 -10.28 8.93
N PHE A 354 -4.44 -10.27 8.06
CA PHE A 354 -4.52 -9.23 7.03
C PHE A 354 -4.62 -7.85 7.65
N GLU A 355 -5.37 -7.71 8.75
CA GLU A 355 -5.57 -6.43 9.42
C GLU A 355 -4.27 -5.84 9.99
N GLU A 356 -3.42 -6.66 10.63
CA GLU A 356 -2.14 -6.20 11.19
C GLU A 356 -1.10 -5.95 10.08
N SER A 357 -0.94 -6.88 9.14
CA SER A 357 -0.01 -6.72 8.02
C SER A 357 -0.37 -5.55 7.10
N PHE A 358 -1.65 -5.27 6.87
CA PHE A 358 -2.11 -4.11 6.10
C PHE A 358 -1.67 -2.78 6.77
N ILE A 359 -1.80 -2.67 8.08
CA ILE A 359 -1.32 -1.48 8.80
C ILE A 359 0.21 -1.39 8.76
N ARG A 360 0.91 -2.52 8.92
CA ARG A 360 2.37 -2.57 8.83
C ARG A 360 2.88 -2.17 7.45
N ASN A 361 2.22 -2.61 6.41
CA ASN A 361 2.50 -2.24 5.02
C ASN A 361 2.52 -0.71 4.88
N HIS A 362 1.49 -0.03 5.37
CA HIS A 362 1.43 1.42 5.36
C HIS A 362 2.48 2.09 6.28
N LEU A 363 2.88 1.47 7.40
CA LEU A 363 4.00 1.96 8.22
C LEU A 363 5.34 1.87 7.49
N TRP A 364 5.57 0.84 6.68
CA TRP A 364 6.78 0.74 5.84
C TRP A 364 6.83 1.85 4.79
N HIS A 365 5.68 2.16 4.16
CA HIS A 365 5.57 3.31 3.27
C HIS A 365 5.81 4.65 3.99
N PHE A 366 5.30 4.80 5.21
CA PHE A 366 5.61 5.98 6.05
C PHE A 366 7.11 6.11 6.32
N ALA A 367 7.79 5.00 6.61
CA ALA A 367 9.20 4.92 6.97
C ALA A 367 10.17 4.93 5.78
N SER A 368 9.73 5.42 4.61
CA SER A 368 10.53 5.47 3.38
C SER A 368 11.04 6.89 3.08
N GLY A 369 12.00 6.98 2.14
CA GLY A 369 12.62 8.21 1.69
C GLY A 369 13.28 8.97 2.83
N SER A 370 12.93 10.25 2.98
CA SER A 370 13.46 11.11 4.04
C SER A 370 13.10 10.67 5.47
N ARG A 371 12.17 9.73 5.62
CA ARG A 371 11.77 9.15 6.91
C ARG A 371 12.38 7.76 7.14
N ALA A 372 13.22 7.27 6.23
CA ALA A 372 14.03 6.09 6.48
C ALA A 372 14.99 6.38 7.65
N GLY A 373 14.64 5.88 8.84
CA GLY A 373 15.53 5.94 9.99
C GLY A 373 16.74 5.01 9.83
N ASP A 374 17.62 5.02 10.82
CA ASP A 374 18.88 4.25 10.77
C ASP A 374 18.71 2.77 11.15
N SER A 375 17.53 2.37 11.61
CA SER A 375 17.21 0.98 11.93
C SER A 375 17.01 0.11 10.67
N ASN A 376 16.88 -1.21 10.85
CA ASN A 376 16.51 -2.13 9.77
C ASN A 376 15.00 -2.19 9.49
N TYR A 377 14.19 -1.33 10.11
CA TYR A 377 12.74 -1.29 9.89
C TYR A 377 12.36 -0.74 8.51
N GLY A 378 11.41 -1.36 7.82
CA GLY A 378 10.92 -0.93 6.51
C GLY A 378 11.49 -1.74 5.34
N PHE A 379 11.20 -1.28 4.12
CA PHE A 379 11.69 -1.89 2.88
C PHE A 379 13.22 -2.00 2.84
N GLU A 380 13.74 -3.00 2.12
CA GLU A 380 15.18 -3.14 1.86
C GLU A 380 15.75 -1.87 1.21
N GLU A 381 15.05 -1.35 0.19
CA GLU A 381 15.42 -0.15 -0.57
C GLU A 381 14.79 1.15 -0.04
N LYS A 382 14.33 1.17 1.22
CA LYS A 382 13.58 2.31 1.79
C LYS A 382 14.20 3.70 1.61
N ARG A 383 15.52 3.79 1.41
CA ARG A 383 16.22 5.08 1.19
C ARG A 383 16.13 5.56 -0.25
N ASP A 384 15.95 4.65 -1.20
CA ASP A 384 15.79 4.94 -2.63
C ASP A 384 14.32 5.15 -3.02
N TYR A 385 13.41 4.71 -2.15
CA TYR A 385 11.98 4.99 -2.23
C TYR A 385 11.65 6.47 -1.95
N PRO A 386 10.56 7.01 -2.52
CA PRO A 386 10.14 8.38 -2.27
C PRO A 386 9.62 8.55 -0.83
N TYR A 387 9.54 9.79 -0.37
CA TYR A 387 8.85 10.08 0.89
C TYR A 387 7.33 9.99 0.71
N ALA A 388 6.61 9.55 1.74
CA ALA A 388 5.16 9.59 1.75
C ALA A 388 4.61 10.98 2.08
N ASN A 389 3.49 11.34 1.46
CA ASN A 389 2.69 12.52 1.80
C ASN A 389 1.92 12.30 3.10
N MET A 390 1.86 13.36 3.91
CA MET A 390 1.16 13.37 5.20
C MET A 390 -0.19 14.07 5.07
N GLU A 391 -1.16 13.65 5.88
CA GLU A 391 -2.38 14.41 6.11
C GLU A 391 -2.06 15.67 6.90
N ASP A 392 -1.31 15.52 7.99
CA ASP A 392 -0.87 16.62 8.86
C ASP A 392 0.42 16.27 9.60
N GLU A 393 1.18 17.31 9.95
CA GLU A 393 2.40 17.23 10.75
C GLU A 393 2.32 18.19 11.93
N PHE A 394 2.59 17.68 13.14
CA PHE A 394 2.45 18.43 14.39
C PHE A 394 3.82 18.63 15.06
N SER A 395 4.15 19.88 15.39
CA SER A 395 5.38 20.26 16.11
C SER A 395 5.25 20.26 17.64
N SER A 396 4.11 19.77 18.14
CA SER A 396 3.85 19.48 19.56
C SER A 396 2.67 18.51 19.64
N VAL A 397 2.53 17.81 20.77
CA VAL A 397 1.41 16.86 20.95
C VAL A 397 0.07 17.61 20.98
N PRO A 398 -0.84 17.35 20.02
CA PRO A 398 -2.12 18.05 19.92
C PRO A 398 -3.00 17.84 21.16
N LEU A 399 -3.57 18.93 21.69
CA LEU A 399 -4.50 18.88 22.82
C LEU A 399 -5.93 18.59 22.38
N ASP A 400 -6.31 19.11 21.22
CA ASP A 400 -7.64 18.93 20.64
C ASP A 400 -7.77 17.61 19.88
N THR A 401 -9.02 17.22 19.62
CA THR A 401 -9.32 16.04 18.80
C THR A 401 -8.96 16.33 17.34
N ILE A 402 -8.26 15.40 16.69
CA ILE A 402 -7.88 15.48 15.28
C ILE A 402 -8.98 14.80 14.46
N ALA A 403 -9.59 15.55 13.54
CA ALA A 403 -10.62 15.04 12.65
C ALA A 403 -9.96 14.35 11.44
N ILE A 404 -10.13 13.03 11.33
CA ILE A 404 -9.65 12.22 10.19
C ILE A 404 -10.71 12.18 9.08
N ASN A 405 -11.99 12.41 9.44
CA ASN A 405 -13.17 12.40 8.59
C ASN A 405 -13.51 11.02 8.04
N ASP A 406 -12.93 10.60 6.91
CA ASP A 406 -13.26 9.33 6.27
C ASP A 406 -12.04 8.70 5.59
N ILE A 407 -12.06 7.38 5.47
CA ILE A 407 -11.00 6.60 4.82
C ILE A 407 -11.65 5.61 3.85
N GLU A 408 -11.23 5.65 2.59
CA GLU A 408 -11.69 4.73 1.53
C GLU A 408 -11.38 3.27 1.91
N PRO A 409 -12.06 2.28 1.30
CA PRO A 409 -11.64 0.88 1.42
C PRO A 409 -10.17 0.71 1.02
N LEU A 410 -9.43 -0.13 1.74
CA LEU A 410 -8.00 -0.44 1.53
C LEU A 410 -7.10 0.79 1.40
N ALA A 411 -7.37 1.82 2.19
CA ALA A 411 -6.61 3.08 2.23
C ALA A 411 -6.18 3.45 3.65
N ALA A 412 -5.30 4.44 3.78
CA ALA A 412 -4.82 4.97 5.05
C ALA A 412 -4.61 6.49 5.04
N ARG A 413 -4.48 7.07 6.23
CA ARG A 413 -4.05 8.46 6.43
C ARG A 413 -2.88 8.50 7.39
N TYR A 414 -1.91 9.34 7.06
CA TYR A 414 -0.63 9.41 7.76
C TYR A 414 -0.50 10.74 8.49
N PHE A 415 -0.02 10.69 9.73
CA PHE A 415 0.26 11.86 10.55
C PHE A 415 1.65 11.73 11.15
N GLU A 416 2.32 12.85 11.39
CA GLU A 416 3.58 12.88 12.12
C GLU A 416 3.46 13.79 13.35
N ILE A 417 3.93 13.32 14.50
CA ILE A 417 3.94 14.08 15.74
C ILE A 417 5.37 14.18 16.25
N THR A 418 5.90 15.39 16.27
CA THR A 418 7.19 15.72 16.90
C THR A 418 6.91 16.38 18.25
N PRO A 419 7.26 15.75 19.39
CA PRO A 419 7.05 16.36 20.71
C PRO A 419 7.87 17.62 20.90
N SER A 420 7.28 18.61 21.57
CA SER A 420 7.99 19.79 22.07
C SER A 420 8.70 19.47 23.38
N SER A 421 9.57 20.37 23.86
CA SER A 421 10.23 20.25 25.17
C SER A 421 9.27 20.28 26.37
N PHE A 422 7.98 20.55 26.16
CA PHE A 422 6.94 20.59 27.19
C PHE A 422 6.00 19.39 27.14
N ASP A 423 6.15 18.53 26.13
CA ASP A 423 5.38 17.30 26.02
C ASP A 423 6.09 16.21 26.81
N GLU A 424 5.47 15.80 27.92
CA GLU A 424 5.99 14.80 28.85
C GLU A 424 4.94 13.71 29.08
N GLY A 425 5.35 12.53 29.55
CA GLY A 425 4.45 11.46 29.97
C GLY A 425 4.22 10.38 28.91
N SER A 426 3.32 9.44 29.20
CA SER A 426 3.08 8.31 28.29
C SER A 426 2.45 8.74 26.98
N ILE A 427 2.80 8.00 25.95
CA ILE A 427 2.20 8.13 24.63
C ILE A 427 1.01 7.18 24.56
N ASP A 428 -0.19 7.73 24.50
CA ASP A 428 -1.41 6.97 24.33
C ASP A 428 -2.16 7.53 23.12
N VAL A 429 -2.68 6.68 22.25
CA VAL A 429 -3.47 7.13 21.09
C VAL A 429 -4.80 6.39 21.06
N ALA A 430 -5.88 7.14 20.89
CA ALA A 430 -7.21 6.58 20.66
C ALA A 430 -7.78 7.07 19.34
N VAL A 431 -8.36 6.16 18.57
CA VAL A 431 -9.12 6.48 17.36
C VAL A 431 -10.54 5.96 17.55
N ASP A 432 -11.49 6.87 17.47
CA ASP A 432 -12.91 6.54 17.40
C ASP A 432 -13.36 6.45 15.95
N PHE A 433 -14.31 5.55 15.68
CA PHE A 433 -14.81 5.29 14.33
C PHE A 433 -16.25 4.74 14.36
N ASP A 434 -16.97 4.93 13.25
CA ASP A 434 -18.31 4.37 13.05
C ASP A 434 -18.31 2.91 12.57
N SER A 435 -17.16 2.46 12.03
CA SER A 435 -16.96 1.20 11.34
C SER A 435 -15.90 0.36 12.06
N SER A 436 -16.18 -0.92 12.28
CA SER A 436 -15.26 -1.78 13.05
C SER A 436 -14.02 -2.26 12.28
N GLN A 437 -13.72 -1.72 11.09
CA GLN A 437 -12.63 -2.19 10.22
C GLN A 437 -11.48 -1.18 10.08
N VAL A 438 -11.20 -0.46 11.17
CA VAL A 438 -10.12 0.51 11.27
C VAL A 438 -8.97 -0.07 12.07
N GLY A 439 -7.74 0.12 11.62
CA GLY A 439 -6.52 -0.16 12.36
C GLY A 439 -5.68 1.10 12.55
N ILE A 440 -4.83 1.08 13.57
CA ILE A 440 -3.83 2.12 13.84
C ILE A 440 -2.46 1.49 14.00
N GLY A 441 -1.48 2.10 13.36
CA GLY A 441 -0.06 1.82 13.51
C GLY A 441 0.64 3.04 14.08
N LEU A 442 1.46 2.84 15.11
CA LEU A 442 2.38 3.84 15.64
C LEU A 442 3.80 3.39 15.34
N LEU A 443 4.61 4.26 14.76
CA LEU A 443 6.03 4.05 14.56
C LEU A 443 6.81 5.09 15.36
N PHE A 444 7.47 4.64 16.41
CA PHE A 444 8.26 5.49 17.30
C PHE A 444 9.68 5.60 16.76
N TYR A 445 10.15 6.83 16.54
CA TYR A 445 11.56 7.13 16.29
C TYR A 445 12.17 7.55 17.62
N LEU A 446 12.99 6.68 18.20
CA LEU A 446 13.56 6.86 19.52
C LEU A 446 14.82 7.73 19.47
N LYS A 447 15.09 8.49 20.53
CA LYS A 447 16.27 9.38 20.60
C LYS A 447 17.61 8.63 20.59
N ASP A 448 17.60 7.33 20.83
CA ASP A 448 18.78 6.46 20.71
C ASP A 448 19.00 5.92 19.29
N GLY A 449 18.16 6.31 18.32
CA GLY A 449 18.19 5.87 16.93
C GLY A 449 17.35 4.61 16.66
N GLY A 450 16.76 4.00 17.70
CA GLY A 450 15.85 2.87 17.55
C GLY A 450 14.54 3.24 16.85
N MET A 451 13.93 2.27 16.18
CA MET A 451 12.56 2.38 15.66
C MET A 451 11.73 1.21 16.17
N GLU A 452 10.54 1.51 16.69
CA GLU A 452 9.67 0.52 17.30
C GLU A 452 8.23 0.71 16.82
N GLU A 453 7.57 -0.36 16.40
CA GLU A 453 6.18 -0.31 15.95
C GLU A 453 5.20 -0.79 17.02
N VAL A 454 4.01 -0.21 17.02
CA VAL A 454 2.85 -0.72 17.79
C VAL A 454 1.63 -0.67 16.89
N ILE A 455 1.02 -1.83 16.65
CA ILE A 455 -0.17 -1.97 15.81
C ILE A 455 -1.36 -2.40 16.68
N SER A 456 -2.53 -1.85 16.39
CA SER A 456 -3.78 -2.30 16.99
C SER A 456 -4.96 -2.17 16.04
N THR A 457 -5.85 -3.15 16.07
CA THR A 457 -6.98 -3.25 15.14
C THR A 457 -8.33 -3.16 15.87
N GLY A 458 -9.30 -2.59 15.16
CA GLY A 458 -10.62 -2.21 15.65
C GLY A 458 -11.73 -3.21 15.41
N LYS A 459 -11.41 -4.45 14.99
CA LYS A 459 -12.40 -5.47 14.64
C LYS A 459 -13.43 -5.64 15.76
N GLN A 460 -14.70 -5.36 15.44
CA GLN A 460 -15.84 -5.37 16.37
C GLN A 460 -15.78 -4.36 17.54
N LYS A 461 -15.04 -3.25 17.41
CA LYS A 461 -14.97 -2.17 18.39
C LYS A 461 -15.65 -0.90 17.86
N SER A 462 -15.75 0.13 18.71
CA SER A 462 -16.10 1.52 18.34
C SER A 462 -14.95 2.51 18.61
N GLN A 463 -13.88 2.02 19.23
CA GLN A 463 -12.65 2.74 19.48
C GLN A 463 -11.50 1.72 19.49
N VAL A 464 -10.35 2.10 18.94
CA VAL A 464 -9.07 1.46 19.24
C VAL A 464 -8.29 2.38 20.17
N TYR A 465 -7.84 1.85 21.30
CA TYR A 465 -6.93 2.53 22.22
C TYR A 465 -5.58 1.79 22.24
N VAL A 466 -4.50 2.54 22.01
CA VAL A 466 -3.13 2.04 21.96
C VAL A 466 -2.36 2.62 23.15
N PRO A 467 -2.18 1.86 24.24
CA PRO A 467 -1.28 2.24 25.31
C PRO A 467 0.16 1.92 24.91
N SER A 468 1.02 2.93 24.82
CA SER A 468 2.45 2.73 24.55
C SER A 468 3.25 2.53 25.83
N SER A 469 4.35 1.78 25.74
CA SER A 469 5.39 1.77 26.78
C SER A 469 6.34 2.95 26.73
N PHE A 470 6.30 3.74 25.64
CA PHE A 470 7.17 4.88 25.39
C PHE A 470 6.64 6.18 26.01
N TYR A 471 7.57 7.11 26.21
CA TYR A 471 7.34 8.43 26.77
C TYR A 471 7.77 9.51 25.79
N TRP A 472 7.08 10.65 25.80
CA TRP A 472 7.41 11.77 24.91
C TRP A 472 8.84 12.28 25.08
N GLU A 473 9.40 12.18 26.29
CA GLU A 473 10.79 12.52 26.58
C GLU A 473 11.83 11.60 25.92
N ASP A 474 11.47 10.38 25.52
CA ASP A 474 12.38 9.38 24.94
C ASP A 474 12.27 9.29 23.41
N VAL A 475 11.30 10.00 22.83
CA VAL A 475 10.92 9.90 21.42
C VAL A 475 11.32 11.17 20.67
N GLU A 476 11.92 11.01 19.50
CA GLU A 476 12.20 12.11 18.57
C GLU A 476 10.95 12.49 17.80
N LYS A 477 10.21 11.50 17.28
CA LYS A 477 8.91 11.68 16.63
C LYS A 477 8.11 10.38 16.58
N VAL A 478 6.80 10.50 16.34
CA VAL A 478 5.90 9.37 16.14
C VAL A 478 5.21 9.51 14.78
N GLY A 479 5.37 8.50 13.94
CA GLY A 479 4.51 8.30 12.77
C GLY A 479 3.21 7.62 13.20
N VAL A 480 2.08 8.14 12.77
CA VAL A 480 0.76 7.58 13.04
C VAL A 480 0.06 7.27 11.73
N VAL A 481 -0.22 5.98 11.51
CA VAL A 481 -0.99 5.48 10.37
C VAL A 481 -2.36 5.05 10.87
N VAL A 482 -3.42 5.61 10.30
CA VAL A 482 -4.79 5.14 10.52
C VAL A 482 -5.29 4.56 9.21
N GLY A 483 -5.56 3.25 9.19
CA GLY A 483 -5.90 2.51 7.98
C GLY A 483 -7.29 1.88 8.05
N ASN A 484 -7.97 1.81 6.91
CA ASN A 484 -9.19 1.06 6.71
C ASN A 484 -8.88 -0.21 5.91
N PHE A 485 -8.80 -1.34 6.61
CA PHE A 485 -8.50 -2.63 5.99
C PHE A 485 -9.74 -3.31 5.39
N SER A 486 -10.91 -2.65 5.40
CA SER A 486 -12.07 -3.13 4.66
C SER A 486 -11.86 -3.00 3.16
N ASN A 487 -12.23 -4.01 2.39
CA ASN A 487 -12.22 -3.96 0.92
C ASN A 487 -13.51 -3.42 0.29
N SER A 488 -14.54 -3.14 1.10
CA SER A 488 -15.86 -2.76 0.59
C SER A 488 -16.54 -1.63 1.37
N VAL A 489 -16.14 -1.40 2.62
CA VAL A 489 -16.80 -0.43 3.50
C VAL A 489 -15.90 0.77 3.71
N ARG A 490 -16.38 1.97 3.34
CA ARG A 490 -15.74 3.24 3.72
C ARG A 490 -15.99 3.49 5.20
N SER A 491 -14.94 3.85 5.94
CA SER A 491 -15.06 4.30 7.33
C SER A 491 -15.34 5.81 7.37
N LYS A 492 -16.22 6.27 8.26
CA LYS A 492 -16.61 7.68 8.39
C LYS A 492 -16.53 8.16 9.84
N GLU A 493 -16.53 9.48 9.99
CA GLU A 493 -16.53 10.19 11.27
C GLU A 493 -15.37 9.78 12.21
N LEU A 494 -14.18 9.54 11.64
CA LEU A 494 -13.02 9.14 12.41
C LEU A 494 -12.41 10.32 13.17
N ASN A 495 -12.07 10.08 14.44
CA ASN A 495 -11.50 11.09 15.33
C ASN A 495 -10.34 10.49 16.13
N MET A 496 -9.19 11.16 16.12
CA MET A 496 -8.00 10.74 16.85
C MET A 496 -7.73 11.67 18.04
N ARG A 497 -7.31 11.07 19.16
CA ARG A 497 -6.80 11.78 20.34
C ARG A 497 -5.46 11.20 20.76
N VAL A 498 -4.58 12.10 21.20
CA VAL A 498 -3.23 11.77 21.60
C VAL A 498 -3.01 12.25 23.04
N GLY A 499 -2.59 11.32 23.90
CA GLY A 499 -2.36 11.55 25.31
C GLY A 499 -0.99 12.14 25.61
N LYS A 500 -0.93 12.97 26.66
CA LYS A 500 0.30 13.43 27.32
C LYS A 500 0.01 13.78 28.78
N SER A 501 1.04 14.14 29.54
CA SER A 501 0.90 14.63 30.91
C SER A 501 -0.12 15.79 30.98
N GLY A 502 -1.12 15.65 31.86
CA GLY A 502 -2.21 16.61 32.00
C GLY A 502 -3.34 16.52 30.96
N ASN A 503 -3.21 15.67 29.93
CA ASN A 503 -4.24 15.42 28.92
C ASN A 503 -4.54 13.92 28.78
N SER A 504 -5.53 13.42 29.51
CA SER A 504 -5.97 12.02 29.46
C SER A 504 -7.02 11.81 28.37
N ILE A 505 -6.94 10.68 27.66
CA ILE A 505 -7.92 10.31 26.63
C ILE A 505 -9.03 9.42 27.21
N PRO A 506 -10.32 9.65 26.85
CA PRO A 506 -11.39 8.76 27.24
C PRO A 506 -11.23 7.37 26.60
N ILE A 507 -11.15 6.33 27.43
CA ILE A 507 -10.97 4.95 27.00
C ILE A 507 -12.34 4.26 26.89
N ARG A 508 -12.70 3.88 25.66
CA ARG A 508 -13.93 3.17 25.30
C ARG A 508 -13.65 1.81 24.66
N ASP A 509 -12.39 1.50 24.35
CA ASP A 509 -12.00 0.17 23.88
C ASP A 509 -12.34 -0.88 24.96
N PRO A 510 -13.20 -1.88 24.65
CA PRO A 510 -13.63 -2.89 25.62
C PRO A 510 -12.49 -3.68 26.27
N LYS A 511 -11.36 -3.85 25.56
CA LYS A 511 -10.16 -4.53 26.09
C LYS A 511 -9.62 -3.84 27.35
N PHE A 512 -9.88 -2.54 27.47
CA PHE A 512 -9.33 -1.65 28.47
C PHE A 512 -10.40 -1.05 29.38
N ALA A 513 -11.64 -1.56 29.33
CA ALA A 513 -12.77 -1.05 30.11
C ALA A 513 -12.60 -1.15 31.64
N ASN A 514 -11.63 -1.93 32.13
CA ASN A 514 -11.31 -2.06 33.56
C ASN A 514 -10.18 -1.14 34.02
N LEU A 515 -9.62 -0.31 33.13
CA LEU A 515 -8.59 0.64 33.49
C LEU A 515 -9.18 1.79 34.32
N PRO A 516 -8.43 2.35 35.29
CA PRO A 516 -8.95 3.46 36.08
C PRO A 516 -9.24 4.72 35.26
N GLU A 517 -10.35 5.39 35.52
CA GLU A 517 -10.74 6.64 34.86
C GLU A 517 -10.37 7.90 35.67
N GLU A 518 -10.15 7.75 36.98
CA GLU A 518 -9.78 8.85 37.88
C GLU A 518 -8.69 8.42 38.87
N ILE A 519 -8.00 9.41 39.45
CA ILE A 519 -7.05 9.16 40.53
C ILE A 519 -7.84 8.75 41.78
N LYS A 520 -7.64 7.51 42.27
CA LYS A 520 -8.19 7.05 43.55
C LYS A 520 -7.07 6.64 44.49
N VAL A 521 -7.20 7.04 45.75
CA VAL A 521 -6.30 6.57 46.82
C VAL A 521 -7.15 5.88 47.85
N TYR A 522 -6.92 4.57 48.03
CA TYR A 522 -7.67 3.78 48.99
C TYR A 522 -7.12 3.96 50.39
N GLN A 523 -7.96 3.63 51.37
CA GLN A 523 -7.48 3.47 52.74
C GLN A 523 -6.55 2.25 52.77
N ASN A 524 -5.39 2.35 53.44
CA ASN A 524 -4.51 1.20 53.58
C ASN A 524 -5.26 0.01 54.21
N TYR A 525 -4.96 -1.22 53.76
CA TYR A 525 -5.62 -2.42 54.28
C TYR A 525 -4.60 -3.53 54.59
N PRO A 526 -4.67 -4.16 55.78
CA PRO A 526 -5.58 -3.84 56.89
C PRO A 526 -5.29 -2.47 57.53
N ASN A 527 -6.28 -1.87 58.21
CA ASN A 527 -6.11 -0.70 59.08
C ASN A 527 -7.11 -0.77 60.26
N PRO A 528 -6.68 -0.98 61.52
CA PRO A 528 -5.28 -1.06 61.97
C PRO A 528 -4.50 -2.24 61.36
N PHE A 529 -3.18 -2.15 61.30
CA PHE A 529 -2.30 -3.18 60.72
C PHE A 529 -1.25 -3.69 61.71
N ASN A 530 -0.76 -4.92 61.48
CA ASN A 530 0.29 -5.56 62.28
C ASN A 530 1.09 -6.61 61.48
N PRO A 531 2.42 -6.46 61.32
CA PRO A 531 3.14 -5.20 61.18
C PRO A 531 3.06 -4.65 59.74
N SER A 532 2.38 -5.35 58.82
CA SER A 532 2.32 -5.00 57.39
C SER A 532 0.93 -4.56 56.93
N THR A 533 0.89 -3.64 55.98
CA THR A 533 -0.32 -3.18 55.28
C THR A 533 0.01 -2.86 53.83
N ASN A 534 -1.00 -2.76 52.97
CA ASN A 534 -0.85 -2.28 51.61
C ASN A 534 -1.51 -0.92 51.45
N ILE A 535 -0.87 -0.03 50.69
CA ILE A 535 -1.43 1.24 50.28
C ILE A 535 -1.78 1.14 48.80
N ASP A 536 -3.08 1.09 48.53
CA ASP A 536 -3.59 0.92 47.17
C ASP A 536 -3.97 2.28 46.57
N PHE A 537 -3.65 2.48 45.30
CA PHE A 537 -4.08 3.64 44.54
C PHE A 537 -4.21 3.32 43.04
N GLU A 538 -5.00 4.12 42.34
CA GLU A 538 -5.28 4.01 40.93
C GLU A 538 -4.83 5.28 40.22
N LEU A 539 -4.24 5.11 39.04
CA LEU A 539 -3.82 6.18 38.14
C LEU A 539 -4.53 6.01 36.80
N PRO A 540 -5.25 7.05 36.33
CA PRO A 540 -5.94 7.04 35.03
C PRO A 540 -5.07 7.52 33.88
N ARG A 541 -3.79 7.78 34.15
CA ARG A 541 -2.75 8.18 33.20
C ARG A 541 -1.41 7.94 33.86
N THR A 542 -0.36 7.96 33.07
CA THR A 542 1.00 7.97 33.59
C THR A 542 1.28 9.28 34.33
N ALA A 543 1.86 9.18 35.52
CA ALA A 543 2.06 10.33 36.41
C ALA A 543 3.32 10.16 37.27
N GLN A 544 3.89 11.29 37.71
CA GLN A 544 4.97 11.27 38.69
C GLN A 544 4.40 11.03 40.08
N VAL A 545 4.76 9.89 40.68
CA VAL A 545 4.24 9.45 41.97
C VAL A 545 5.31 9.48 43.04
N LYS A 546 4.99 10.10 44.17
CA LYS A 546 5.80 10.05 45.38
C LYS A 546 4.96 9.68 46.59
N LEU A 547 5.19 8.50 47.15
CA LEU A 547 4.51 7.98 48.33
C LEU A 547 5.47 7.99 49.52
N GLU A 548 5.12 8.76 50.54
CA GLU A 548 5.93 8.92 51.75
C GLU A 548 5.08 8.70 53.01
N VAL A 549 5.69 8.09 54.03
CA VAL A 549 5.10 7.87 55.35
C VAL A 549 5.70 8.87 56.34
N TYR A 550 4.85 9.39 57.22
CA TYR A 550 5.15 10.39 58.25
C TYR A 550 4.62 9.96 59.61
N ASP A 551 5.30 10.38 60.67
CA ASP A 551 4.77 10.28 62.03
C ASP A 551 3.82 11.46 62.36
N VAL A 552 3.19 11.42 63.53
CA VAL A 552 2.27 12.49 63.99
C VAL A 552 2.94 13.86 64.20
N MET A 553 4.27 13.91 64.30
CA MET A 553 5.04 15.15 64.40
C MET A 553 5.43 15.69 63.02
N GLY A 554 5.01 15.02 61.94
CA GLY A 554 5.33 15.41 60.56
C GLY A 554 6.74 15.03 60.12
N ARG A 555 7.44 14.17 60.87
CA ARG A 555 8.76 13.67 60.46
C ARG A 555 8.57 12.53 59.46
N ARG A 556 9.27 12.60 58.32
CA ARG A 556 9.25 11.54 57.32
C ARG A 556 9.92 10.29 57.87
N VAL A 557 9.17 9.20 57.90
CA VAL A 557 9.60 7.88 58.37
C VAL A 557 10.23 7.08 57.22
N LYS A 558 9.56 7.05 56.05
CA LYS A 558 10.01 6.26 54.90
C LYS A 558 9.46 6.83 53.60
N THR A 559 10.21 6.71 52.51
CA THR A 559 9.70 6.86 51.14
C THR A 559 9.44 5.46 50.60
N LEU A 560 8.19 5.19 50.21
CA LEU A 560 7.77 3.87 49.73
C LEU A 560 7.82 3.77 48.21
N ALA A 561 7.55 4.88 47.51
CA ALA A 561 7.64 4.98 46.07
C ALA A 561 8.07 6.40 45.68
N ASN A 562 8.89 6.52 44.64
CA ASN A 562 9.30 7.80 44.07
C ASN A 562 9.75 7.60 42.61
N GLY A 563 8.92 7.99 41.66
CA GLY A 563 9.21 7.90 40.24
C GLY A 563 7.96 7.94 39.38
N THR A 564 8.11 7.66 38.08
CA THR A 564 7.01 7.64 37.11
C THR A 564 6.24 6.31 37.20
N PHE A 565 4.93 6.38 37.38
CA PHE A 565 4.04 5.21 37.42
C PHE A 565 3.08 5.28 36.23
N ARG A 566 2.90 4.17 35.52
CA ARG A 566 1.98 4.05 34.37
C ARG A 566 0.51 4.11 34.79
N LEU A 567 -0.38 4.29 33.85
CA LEU A 567 -1.81 4.06 34.05
C LEU A 567 -2.06 2.65 34.62
N GLY A 568 -2.91 2.55 35.65
CA GLY A 568 -3.26 1.26 36.28
C GLY A 568 -3.48 1.34 37.78
N THR A 569 -3.63 0.17 38.41
CA THR A 569 -3.83 0.00 39.85
C THR A 569 -2.55 -0.49 40.52
N TYR A 570 -2.17 0.14 41.62
CA TYR A 570 -0.96 -0.16 42.38
C TYR A 570 -1.30 -0.55 43.81
N SER A 571 -0.53 -1.49 44.35
CA SER A 571 -0.58 -1.90 45.76
C SER A 571 0.84 -1.86 46.31
N ILE A 572 1.14 -0.86 47.13
CA ILE A 572 2.49 -0.66 47.67
C ILE A 572 2.56 -1.22 49.10
N PRO A 573 3.38 -2.26 49.35
CA PRO A 573 3.49 -2.83 50.68
C PRO A 573 4.25 -1.88 51.61
N PHE A 574 3.76 -1.79 52.85
CA PHE A 574 4.41 -1.09 53.93
C PHE A 574 4.58 -1.99 55.14
N ASP A 575 5.83 -2.19 55.54
CA ASP A 575 6.20 -2.90 56.76
C ASP A 575 6.60 -1.89 57.85
N GLY A 576 5.87 -1.91 58.96
CA GLY A 576 6.07 -1.11 60.14
C GLY A 576 6.74 -1.85 61.31
N ALA A 577 7.38 -3.00 61.10
CA ALA A 577 7.96 -3.82 62.16
C ALA A 577 8.94 -3.05 63.07
N GLU A 578 9.70 -2.10 62.53
CA GLU A 578 10.66 -1.27 63.26
C GLU A 578 10.03 -0.03 63.94
N LEU A 579 8.73 0.20 63.73
CA LEU A 579 8.02 1.37 64.23
C LEU A 579 7.24 1.06 65.52
N SER A 580 7.01 2.06 66.36
CA SER A 580 6.18 1.89 67.56
C SER A 580 4.69 1.86 67.18
N SER A 581 3.86 1.14 67.95
CA SER A 581 2.40 1.22 67.83
C SER A 581 1.95 2.67 67.91
N GLY A 582 1.06 3.10 67.01
CA GLY A 582 0.69 4.50 66.92
C GLY A 582 0.01 4.88 65.60
N THR A 583 -0.31 6.16 65.50
CA THR A 583 -0.84 6.75 64.28
C THR A 583 0.30 7.18 63.37
N TYR A 584 0.18 6.89 62.08
CA TYR A 584 1.04 7.38 61.02
C TYR A 584 0.19 8.00 59.91
N LEU A 585 0.81 8.84 59.10
CA LEU A 585 0.20 9.42 57.90
C LEU A 585 0.98 8.93 56.68
N TYR A 586 0.30 8.60 55.59
CA TYR A 586 0.94 8.48 54.29
C TYR A 586 0.44 9.59 53.39
N ARG A 587 1.36 10.14 52.60
CA ARG A 587 1.13 11.21 51.63
C ARG A 587 1.53 10.70 50.25
N LEU A 588 0.56 10.63 49.36
CA LEU A 588 0.74 10.34 47.94
C LEU A 588 0.72 11.66 47.17
N GLN A 589 1.79 11.97 46.47
CA GLN A 589 1.86 13.10 45.54
C GLN A 589 1.81 12.58 44.11
N ILE A 590 0.93 13.16 43.28
CA ILE A 590 0.72 12.81 41.88
C ILE A 590 0.65 14.11 41.06
N ASP A 591 1.61 14.34 40.16
CA ASP A 591 1.69 15.56 39.32
C ASP A 591 1.46 16.88 40.09
N GLY A 592 2.00 16.97 41.32
CA GLY A 592 1.85 18.14 42.20
C GLY A 592 0.57 18.16 43.07
N MET A 593 -0.44 17.32 42.78
CA MET A 593 -1.55 17.05 43.70
C MET A 593 -1.04 16.24 44.90
N SER A 594 -1.56 16.49 46.10
CA SER A 594 -1.16 15.76 47.31
C SER A 594 -2.37 15.23 48.07
N ILE A 595 -2.45 13.92 48.24
CA ILE A 595 -3.49 13.22 49.00
C ILE A 595 -2.85 12.60 50.25
N THR A 596 -3.40 12.90 51.43
CA THR A 596 -2.89 12.37 52.71
C THR A 596 -3.96 11.55 53.41
N LYS A 597 -3.58 10.39 53.94
CA LYS A 597 -4.46 9.51 54.71
C LYS A 597 -3.76 8.98 55.96
N LYS A 598 -4.57 8.61 56.95
CA LYS A 598 -4.10 8.15 58.26
C LYS A 598 -4.11 6.62 58.33
N MET A 599 -3.09 6.03 58.94
CA MET A 599 -3.02 4.60 59.24
C MET A 599 -2.66 4.37 60.71
N MET A 600 -3.03 3.22 61.26
CA MET A 600 -2.81 2.84 62.65
C MET A 600 -2.05 1.51 62.74
N LEU A 601 -0.85 1.55 63.33
CA LEU A 601 -0.05 0.35 63.63
C LEU A 601 -0.38 -0.13 65.05
N VAL A 602 -0.74 -1.40 65.19
CA VAL A 602 -0.98 -2.06 66.49
C VAL A 602 -0.11 -3.30 66.56
N LYS A 603 0.91 -3.29 67.43
CA LYS A 603 1.74 -4.46 67.71
C LYS A 603 1.07 -5.44 68.65
#